data_AF-A0A6L2PZJ5-F1
#
_entry.id   AF-A0A6L2PZJ5-F1
#
_cell.length_a   1.000
_cell.length_b   1.000
_cell.length_c   1.000
_cell.angle_alpha   90.00
_cell.angle_beta   90.00
_cell.angle_gamma   90.00
#
_symmetry.space_group_name_H-M   'P 1'
#
loop_
_entity.id
_entity.type
_entity.pdbx_description
1 polymer ?
#
loop_
_entity_poly.entity_id
_entity_poly.type
_entity_poly.pdbx_seq_one_letter_code
_entity_poly.pdbx_strand_id
1 'polypeptide(L)'
;MNEDRDKDDDSIVDFWIANWEQQCVEHVESEPDYEGQLQSERDLAHQKVWFSFQNTATAIAQLYKDRLQGVSLWLPFQTAAGAVTSLYKDSSDAIRRTSELGVQCGYQRRNKEILSWARKKRRHIRREDLLAYLAGKSPPPRPHHHR
;
A
#
# COMPACT_ATOMS: atom_id res chain seq x y z
N MET A 1 51.33 -23.25 4.04
CA MET A 1 50.86 -22.54 5.26
C MET A 1 50.04 -21.28 4.97
N ASN A 2 49.80 -20.89 3.70
CA ASN A 2 48.88 -19.78 3.38
C ASN A 2 47.45 -20.26 3.08
N GLU A 3 47.28 -21.45 2.49
CA GLU A 3 45.96 -21.96 2.07
C GLU A 3 44.96 -22.23 3.21
N ASP A 4 45.43 -22.51 4.44
CA ASP A 4 44.55 -22.71 5.60
C ASP A 4 44.06 -21.38 6.20
N ARG A 5 44.83 -20.29 6.05
CA ARG A 5 44.41 -18.95 6.46
C ARG A 5 43.38 -18.35 5.52
N ASP A 6 43.53 -18.59 4.21
CA ASP A 6 42.59 -18.10 3.20
C ASP A 6 41.21 -18.78 3.33
N LYS A 7 41.16 -20.07 3.70
CA LYS A 7 39.90 -20.80 3.94
C LYS A 7 39.15 -20.35 5.19
N ASP A 8 39.85 -20.01 6.26
CA ASP A 8 39.22 -19.48 7.48
C ASP A 8 38.67 -18.08 7.25
N ASP A 9 39.34 -17.24 6.43
CA ASP A 9 38.86 -15.91 6.06
C ASP A 9 37.61 -15.99 5.15
N ASP A 10 37.62 -16.88 4.15
CA ASP A 10 36.45 -17.16 3.30
C ASP A 10 35.23 -17.64 4.12
N SER A 11 35.46 -18.50 5.12
CA SER A 11 34.42 -19.01 6.03
C SER A 11 33.79 -17.91 6.89
N ILE A 12 34.60 -16.98 7.38
CA ILE A 12 34.12 -15.82 8.17
C ILE A 12 33.30 -14.87 7.30
N VAL A 13 33.72 -14.63 6.06
CA VAL A 13 33.00 -13.80 5.10
C VAL A 13 31.65 -14.44 4.74
N ASP A 14 31.61 -15.74 4.44
CA ASP A 14 30.38 -16.47 4.14
C ASP A 14 29.39 -16.45 5.32
N PHE A 15 29.89 -16.61 6.55
CA PHE A 15 29.07 -16.53 7.76
C PHE A 15 28.50 -15.11 7.96
N TRP A 16 29.31 -14.07 7.74
CA TRP A 16 28.86 -12.68 7.84
C TRP A 16 27.78 -12.36 6.79
N ILE A 17 27.99 -12.79 5.54
CA ILE A 17 27.00 -12.61 4.45
C ILE A 17 25.69 -13.31 4.81
N ALA A 18 25.73 -14.56 5.29
CA ALA A 18 24.53 -15.29 5.68
C ALA A 18 23.77 -14.58 6.81
N ASN A 19 24.48 -14.06 7.81
CA ASN A 19 23.86 -13.30 8.90
C ASN A 19 23.26 -11.98 8.41
N TRP A 20 23.92 -11.27 7.49
CA TRP A 20 23.39 -10.06 6.87
C TRP A 20 22.14 -10.34 6.01
N GLU A 21 22.15 -11.41 5.21
CA GLU A 21 20.99 -11.85 4.45
C GLU A 21 19.81 -12.15 5.36
N GLN A 22 20.04 -12.84 6.48
CA GLN A 22 19.01 -13.15 7.47
C GLN A 22 18.40 -11.87 8.07
N GLN A 23 19.21 -10.87 8.42
CA GLN A 23 18.70 -9.59 8.91
C GLN A 23 17.83 -8.86 7.87
N CYS A 24 18.21 -8.91 6.59
CA CYS A 24 17.43 -8.32 5.50
C CYS A 24 16.08 -9.02 5.34
N VAL A 25 16.06 -10.35 5.46
CA VAL A 25 14.86 -11.17 5.41
C VAL A 25 13.92 -10.83 6.56
N GLU A 26 14.44 -10.80 7.78
CA GLU A 26 13.68 -10.46 8.99
C GLU A 26 13.09 -9.05 8.91
N HIS A 27 13.83 -8.09 8.37
CA HIS A 27 13.34 -6.72 8.19
C HIS A 27 12.08 -6.68 7.31
N VAL A 28 12.09 -7.34 6.16
CA VAL A 28 10.94 -7.40 5.24
C VAL A 28 9.76 -8.15 5.87
N GLU A 29 10.02 -9.21 6.63
CA GLU A 29 8.96 -9.97 7.32
C GLU A 29 8.38 -9.22 8.53
N SER A 30 9.16 -8.32 9.14
CA SER A 30 8.73 -7.48 10.25
C SER A 30 7.90 -6.26 9.84
N GLU A 31 7.74 -6.01 8.53
CA GLU A 31 6.95 -4.88 8.03
C GLU A 31 5.50 -4.94 8.57
N PRO A 32 4.89 -3.80 8.91
CA PRO A 32 3.48 -3.74 9.32
C PRO A 32 2.54 -4.31 8.24
N ASP A 33 1.38 -4.82 8.63
CA ASP A 33 0.35 -5.22 7.65
C ASP A 33 -0.29 -3.98 6.99
N TYR A 34 0.28 -3.54 5.87
CA TYR A 34 -0.22 -2.39 5.14
C TYR A 34 -1.49 -2.69 4.36
N GLU A 35 -1.73 -3.94 3.94
CA GLU A 35 -2.96 -4.33 3.26
C GLU A 35 -4.15 -4.28 4.23
N GLY A 36 -3.99 -4.85 5.43
CA GLY A 36 -4.99 -4.77 6.49
C GLY A 36 -5.27 -3.32 6.93
N GLN A 37 -4.22 -2.50 7.08
CA GLN A 37 -4.36 -1.08 7.39
C GLN A 37 -5.08 -0.31 6.27
N LEU A 38 -4.74 -0.58 5.01
CA LEU A 38 -5.39 0.04 3.86
C LEU A 38 -6.87 -0.30 3.82
N GLN A 39 -7.24 -1.57 4.03
CA GLN A 39 -8.64 -1.99 4.05
C GLN A 39 -9.41 -1.30 5.18
N SER A 40 -8.86 -1.31 6.40
CA SER A 40 -9.45 -0.63 7.56
C SER A 40 -9.64 0.87 7.32
N GLU A 41 -8.62 1.55 6.78
CA GLU A 41 -8.70 2.98 6.49
C GLU A 41 -9.71 3.29 5.39
N ARG A 42 -9.85 2.42 4.36
CA ARG A 42 -10.88 2.58 3.33
C ARG A 42 -12.28 2.48 3.89
N ASP A 43 -12.51 1.51 4.78
CA ASP A 43 -13.83 1.31 5.40
C ASP A 43 -14.17 2.48 6.33
N LEU A 44 -13.21 2.94 7.14
CA LEU A 44 -13.36 4.12 7.99
C LEU A 44 -13.60 5.40 7.17
N ALA A 45 -12.82 5.62 6.13
CA ALA A 45 -12.95 6.76 5.22
C ALA A 45 -14.32 6.77 4.55
N HIS A 46 -14.77 5.62 4.05
CA HIS A 46 -16.10 5.48 3.45
C HIS A 46 -17.18 5.89 4.45
N GLN A 47 -17.18 5.30 5.65
CA GLN A 47 -18.19 5.59 6.66
C GLN A 47 -18.20 7.07 7.05
N LYS A 48 -17.00 7.66 7.25
CA LYS A 48 -16.86 9.07 7.62
C LYS A 48 -17.39 10.00 6.52
N VAL A 49 -16.95 9.80 5.28
CA VAL A 49 -17.38 10.63 4.14
C VAL A 49 -18.89 10.47 3.91
N TRP A 50 -19.42 9.25 4.05
CA TRP A 50 -20.84 8.99 3.96
C TRP A 50 -21.65 9.75 5.03
N PHE A 51 -21.20 9.73 6.27
CA PHE A 51 -21.84 10.48 7.34
C PHE A 51 -21.79 12.00 7.09
N SER A 52 -20.64 12.53 6.71
CA SER A 52 -20.48 13.95 6.35
C SER A 52 -21.38 14.34 5.16
N PHE A 53 -21.57 13.43 4.20
CA PHE A 53 -22.50 13.61 3.09
C PHE A 53 -23.95 13.68 3.58
N GLN A 54 -24.38 12.72 4.42
CA GLN A 54 -25.73 12.73 4.99
C GLN A 54 -26.02 13.99 5.82
N ASN A 55 -25.05 14.43 6.63
CA ASN A 55 -25.16 15.67 7.39
C ASN A 55 -25.31 16.89 6.46
N THR A 56 -24.50 16.94 5.40
CA THR A 56 -24.57 18.00 4.38
C THR A 56 -25.94 18.02 3.68
N ALA A 57 -26.42 16.86 3.22
CA ALA A 57 -27.72 16.74 2.58
C ALA A 57 -28.86 17.17 3.52
N THR A 58 -28.77 16.81 4.80
CA THR A 58 -29.74 17.21 5.83
C THR A 58 -29.74 18.71 6.06
N ALA A 59 -28.57 19.34 6.17
CA ALA A 59 -28.45 20.79 6.33
C ALA A 59 -29.01 21.56 5.13
N ILE A 60 -28.77 21.09 3.91
CA ILE A 60 -29.33 21.67 2.68
C ILE A 60 -30.85 21.49 2.63
N ALA A 61 -31.36 20.31 2.98
CA ALA A 61 -32.81 20.07 3.03
C ALA A 61 -33.49 20.96 4.07
N GLN A 62 -32.86 21.18 5.22
CA GLN A 62 -33.37 22.07 6.26
C GLN A 62 -33.38 23.53 5.79
N LEU A 63 -32.31 24.00 5.14
CA LEU A 63 -32.26 25.32 4.53
C LEU A 63 -33.43 25.57 3.56
N TYR A 64 -33.79 24.56 2.75
CA TYR A 64 -34.94 24.66 1.84
C TYR A 64 -36.28 24.71 2.59
N LYS A 65 -36.45 23.89 3.64
CA LYS A 65 -37.68 23.88 4.46
C LYS A 65 -37.88 25.21 5.18
N ASP A 66 -36.82 25.74 5.79
CA ASP A 66 -36.83 27.01 6.54
C ASP A 66 -37.19 28.20 5.63
N ARG A 67 -36.76 28.15 4.37
CA ARG A 67 -37.17 29.14 3.35
C ARG A 67 -38.67 29.21 3.14
N LEU A 68 -39.37 28.07 3.20
CA LEU A 68 -40.83 28.03 3.04
C LEU A 68 -41.56 28.58 4.26
N GLN A 69 -40.90 28.63 5.43
CA GLN A 69 -41.47 29.10 6.69
C GLN A 69 -41.23 30.59 6.96
N GLY A 70 -40.47 31.28 6.10
CA GLY A 70 -40.21 32.72 6.21
C GLY A 70 -39.25 33.10 7.35
N VAL A 71 -38.48 32.14 7.88
CA VAL A 71 -37.45 32.40 8.92
C VAL A 71 -36.16 32.96 8.30
N SER A 72 -35.30 33.57 9.12
CA SER A 72 -33.99 34.05 8.68
C SER A 72 -33.12 32.89 8.18
N LEU A 73 -32.66 33.00 6.93
CA LEU A 73 -31.89 31.93 6.27
C LEU A 73 -30.39 32.01 6.50
N TRP A 74 -29.90 33.07 7.14
CA TRP A 74 -28.47 33.26 7.31
C TRP A 74 -27.82 32.12 8.10
N LEU A 75 -28.41 31.76 9.24
CA LEU A 75 -27.87 30.69 10.09
C LEU A 75 -27.98 29.31 9.41
N PRO A 76 -29.14 28.87 8.87
CA PRO A 76 -29.23 27.63 8.10
C PRO A 76 -28.27 27.57 6.90
N PHE A 77 -28.05 28.71 6.23
CA PHE A 77 -27.09 28.80 5.13
C PHE A 77 -25.66 28.59 5.62
N GLN A 78 -25.26 29.24 6.71
CA GLN A 78 -23.94 29.03 7.32
C GLN A 78 -23.72 27.58 7.73
N THR A 79 -24.74 26.93 8.32
CA THR A 79 -24.68 25.51 8.68
C THR A 79 -24.49 24.63 7.45
N ALA A 80 -25.27 24.84 6.38
CA ALA A 80 -25.14 24.07 5.14
C ALA A 80 -23.76 24.27 4.48
N ALA A 81 -23.30 25.52 4.36
CA ALA A 81 -21.98 25.84 3.80
C ALA A 81 -20.83 25.23 4.63
N GLY A 82 -20.95 25.27 5.96
CA GLY A 82 -20.01 24.61 6.86
C GLY A 82 -19.98 23.10 6.69
N ALA A 83 -21.14 22.45 6.56
CA ALA A 83 -21.23 21.01 6.32
C ALA A 83 -20.60 20.61 4.98
N VAL A 84 -20.86 21.37 3.90
CA VAL A 84 -20.22 21.17 2.58
C VAL A 84 -18.68 21.29 2.68
N THR A 85 -18.20 22.29 3.42
CA THR A 85 -16.75 22.50 3.61
C THR A 85 -16.11 21.32 4.34
N SER A 86 -16.75 20.85 5.41
CA SER A 86 -16.30 19.66 6.15
C SER A 86 -16.32 18.40 5.29
N LEU A 87 -17.37 18.18 4.48
CA LEU A 87 -17.44 17.07 3.54
C LEU A 87 -16.28 17.08 2.55
N TYR A 88 -15.98 18.24 1.95
CA TYR A 88 -14.85 18.37 1.01
C TYR A 88 -13.52 18.04 1.69
N LYS A 89 -13.29 18.59 2.89
CA LYS A 89 -12.07 18.35 3.66
C LYS A 89 -11.92 16.88 4.01
N ASP A 90 -12.96 16.27 4.57
CA ASP A 90 -12.96 14.86 4.96
C ASP A 90 -12.71 13.94 3.76
N SER A 91 -13.31 14.25 2.60
CA SER A 91 -13.11 13.49 1.37
C SER A 91 -11.69 13.61 0.84
N SER A 92 -11.12 14.81 0.87
CA SER A 92 -9.75 15.08 0.41
C SER A 92 -8.71 14.40 1.31
N ASP A 93 -8.89 14.49 2.62
CA ASP A 93 -8.03 13.84 3.61
C ASP A 93 -8.08 12.31 3.49
N ALA A 94 -9.28 11.74 3.29
CA ALA A 94 -9.47 10.32 3.03
C ALA A 94 -8.71 9.85 1.78
N ILE A 95 -8.90 10.53 0.65
CA ILE A 95 -8.22 10.19 -0.62
C ILE A 95 -6.70 10.20 -0.44
N ARG A 96 -6.16 11.24 0.19
CA ARG A 96 -4.72 11.36 0.43
C ARG A 96 -4.20 10.20 1.27
N ARG A 97 -4.82 9.95 2.43
CA ARG A 97 -4.34 8.91 3.36
C ARG A 97 -4.45 7.51 2.76
N THR A 98 -5.57 7.19 2.12
CA THR A 98 -5.73 5.90 1.43
C THR A 98 -4.71 5.75 0.29
N SER A 99 -4.40 6.82 -0.44
CA SER A 99 -3.40 6.78 -1.50
C SER A 99 -1.98 6.55 -0.95
N GLU A 100 -1.61 7.21 0.14
CA GLU A 100 -0.31 7.04 0.78
C GLU A 100 -0.13 5.59 1.30
N LEU A 101 -1.15 5.05 1.96
CA LEU A 101 -1.17 3.65 2.39
C LEU A 101 -1.12 2.68 1.20
N GLY A 102 -1.84 2.99 0.12
CA GLY A 102 -1.81 2.19 -1.11
C GLY A 102 -0.40 2.08 -1.72
N VAL A 103 0.38 3.16 -1.67
CA VAL A 103 1.79 3.14 -2.11
C VAL A 103 2.63 2.23 -1.21
N GLN A 104 2.49 2.33 0.12
CA GLN A 104 3.22 1.47 1.05
C GLN A 104 2.85 -0.01 0.90
N CYS A 105 1.55 -0.29 0.74
CA CYS A 105 1.04 -1.63 0.45
C CYS A 105 1.66 -2.19 -0.84
N GLY A 106 1.79 -1.37 -1.89
CA GLY A 106 2.46 -1.73 -3.13
C GLY A 106 3.94 -2.08 -2.94
N TYR A 107 4.67 -1.28 -2.15
CA TYR A 107 6.08 -1.58 -1.81
C TYR A 107 6.22 -2.88 -1.03
N GLN A 108 5.39 -3.07 0.00
CA GLN A 108 5.39 -4.30 0.79
C GLN A 108 5.11 -5.53 -0.08
N ARG A 109 4.07 -5.48 -0.92
CA ARG A 109 3.71 -6.61 -1.78
C ARG A 109 4.86 -6.95 -2.74
N ARG A 110 5.42 -5.95 -3.41
CA ARG A 110 6.60 -6.11 -4.27
C ARG A 110 7.77 -6.73 -3.51
N ASN A 111 8.09 -6.21 -2.32
CA ASN A 111 9.20 -6.71 -1.50
C ASN A 111 8.99 -8.18 -1.12
N LYS A 112 7.79 -8.56 -0.69
CA LYS A 112 7.44 -9.96 -0.37
C LYS A 112 7.54 -10.89 -1.58
N GLU A 113 7.07 -10.45 -2.75
CA GLU A 113 7.15 -11.25 -3.98
C GLU A 113 8.62 -11.45 -4.43
N ILE A 114 9.43 -10.40 -4.40
CA ILE A 114 10.87 -10.47 -4.71
C ILE A 114 11.62 -11.32 -3.68
N LEU A 115 11.32 -11.17 -2.39
CA LEU A 115 11.91 -11.98 -1.33
C LEU A 115 11.56 -13.47 -1.49
N SER A 116 10.30 -13.78 -1.82
CA SER A 116 9.87 -15.15 -2.13
C SER A 116 10.65 -15.73 -3.32
N TRP A 117 10.95 -14.89 -4.32
CA TRP A 117 11.81 -15.29 -5.42
C TRP A 117 13.26 -15.51 -4.97
N ALA A 118 13.85 -14.59 -4.21
CA ALA A 118 15.23 -14.65 -3.74
C ALA A 118 15.49 -15.88 -2.85
N ARG A 119 14.50 -16.29 -2.04
CA ARG A 119 14.54 -17.52 -1.24
C ARG A 119 14.54 -18.82 -2.07
N LYS A 120 14.17 -18.78 -3.36
CA LYS A 120 14.23 -19.97 -4.23
C LYS A 120 15.69 -20.23 -4.60
N LYS A 121 16.09 -21.50 -4.71
CA LYS A 121 17.44 -21.93 -5.14
C LYS A 121 17.85 -21.48 -6.57
N ARG A 122 17.06 -20.65 -7.26
CA ARG A 122 17.41 -20.11 -8.58
C ARG A 122 18.35 -18.91 -8.41
N ARG A 123 19.63 -19.13 -8.69
CA ARG A 123 20.69 -18.11 -8.57
C ARG A 123 20.54 -16.89 -9.50
N HIS A 124 19.73 -16.96 -10.57
CA HIS A 124 19.62 -15.89 -11.57
C HIS A 124 18.18 -15.71 -12.08
N ILE A 125 17.76 -14.46 -12.32
CA ILE A 125 16.54 -14.13 -13.09
C ILE A 125 16.94 -13.94 -14.54
N ARG A 126 16.32 -14.69 -15.46
CA ARG A 126 16.50 -14.43 -16.88
C ARG A 126 15.71 -13.19 -17.30
N ARG A 127 16.25 -12.38 -18.22
CA ARG A 127 15.61 -11.14 -18.67
C ARG A 127 14.19 -11.38 -19.17
N GLU A 128 13.99 -12.42 -19.97
CA GLU A 128 12.70 -12.79 -20.53
C GLU A 128 11.69 -13.28 -19.48
N ASP A 129 12.16 -13.99 -18.44
CA ASP A 129 11.33 -14.41 -17.31
C ASP A 129 10.88 -13.18 -16.49
N LEU A 130 11.78 -12.21 -16.26
CA LEU A 130 11.47 -10.96 -15.56
C LEU A 130 10.46 -10.11 -16.34
N LEU A 131 10.68 -9.93 -17.64
CA LEU A 131 9.80 -9.13 -18.50
C LEU A 131 8.40 -9.78 -18.62
N ALA A 132 8.34 -11.10 -18.72
CA ALA A 132 7.06 -11.82 -18.73
C ALA A 132 6.30 -11.59 -17.41
N TYR A 133 6.99 -11.74 -16.27
CA TYR A 133 6.42 -11.49 -14.95
C TYR A 133 5.92 -10.05 -14.78
N LEU A 134 6.73 -9.04 -15.12
CA LEU A 134 6.34 -7.62 -15.04
C LEU A 134 5.16 -7.28 -15.96
N ALA A 135 5.02 -7.98 -17.09
CA ALA A 135 3.92 -7.80 -18.02
C ALA A 135 2.68 -8.64 -17.70
N GLY A 136 2.69 -9.47 -16.64
CA GLY A 136 1.61 -10.41 -16.32
C GLY A 136 1.43 -11.52 -17.37
N LYS A 137 2.49 -11.84 -18.13
CA LYS A 137 2.48 -12.84 -19.20
C LYS A 137 3.11 -14.15 -18.74
N SER A 138 2.72 -15.25 -19.38
CA SER A 138 3.40 -16.53 -19.18
C SER A 138 4.87 -16.47 -19.62
N PRO A 139 5.80 -17.15 -18.93
CA PRO A 139 7.19 -17.26 -19.35
C PRO A 139 7.30 -17.85 -20.76
N PRO A 140 8.30 -17.44 -21.55
CA PRO A 140 8.48 -17.97 -22.89
C PRO A 140 8.75 -19.49 -22.87
N PRO A 141 8.29 -20.24 -23.89
CA PRO A 141 8.58 -21.66 -24.02
C PRO A 141 10.09 -21.91 -24.01
N ARG A 142 10.54 -22.88 -23.21
CA ARG A 142 11.95 -23.27 -23.17
C ARG A 142 12.21 -24.29 -24.28
N PRO A 143 13.20 -24.10 -25.16
CA PRO A 143 13.63 -25.19 -26.03
C PRO A 143 14.18 -26.33 -25.15
N HIS A 144 13.62 -27.53 -25.32
CA HIS A 144 14.18 -28.74 -24.71
C HIS A 144 15.54 -29.01 -25.36
N HIS A 145 16.63 -28.60 -24.71
CA HIS A 145 17.92 -29.19 -25.03
C HIS A 145 17.91 -30.63 -24.51
N HIS A 146 17.65 -31.58 -25.42
CA HIS A 146 18.02 -32.97 -25.22
C HIS A 146 19.51 -33.00 -24.92
N ARG A 147 19.86 -33.43 -23.71
CA ARG A 147 21.22 -33.79 -23.33
C ARG A 147 21.22 -35.27 -23.00
#